data_AF-A0A1G4E8Z4-F1
#
_entry.id   AF-A0A1G4E8Z4-F1
#
_cell.length_a   1.000
_cell.length_b   1.000
_cell.length_c   1.000
_cell.angle_alpha   90.00
_cell.angle_beta   90.00
_cell.angle_gamma   90.00
#
_symmetry.space_group_name_H-M   'P 1'
#
loop_
_entity.id
_entity.type
_entity.pdbx_description
1 polymer ?
#
loop_
_entity_poly.entity_id
_entity_poly.type
_entity_poly.pdbx_seq_one_letter_code
_entity_poly.pdbx_strand_id
1 'polypeptide(L)'
;MSNDKDSSLDKIKEEFNFIADSVFYKIYEEFDISCDLNPYNNSASCPPDSLSDSTISEKVINLLKALYSNLYRVYFTSNDETNDYFGENIDDVKKIGCIYLKYWLYDQIVSKDLDESQVIELFKGYEQHINGKIREIPKDYCNINELDLNYIKTIKNIYALNTFLHTYNKNSNNCNSNSCKYMEYFGEGLDEFIYGINNCTNNLSNKNYCNQLNEFINMCKNDNEYAGIPIYYENTKSKAESEGKYLLSVETYENKQHYMYIKNKEVLNLLKNSHFLNSQNRTTIAATSVVGSAIGLSSIFYYFYKFTPFGSTLRKGKGKNIGNIDEEAHNSLLYTSDTEKTPFENRKYNVAYHTFSDN
;
A
#
# COMPACT_ATOMS: atom_id res chain seq x y z
N MET A 1 -21.28 -3.82 11.27
CA MET A 1 -21.51 -4.67 10.09
C MET A 1 -21.47 -3.77 8.87
N SER A 2 -20.29 -3.61 8.28
CA SER A 2 -20.11 -2.90 7.01
C SER A 2 -20.36 -3.94 5.93
N ASN A 3 -21.31 -3.69 5.02
CA ASN A 3 -21.38 -4.43 3.77
C ASN A 3 -19.99 -4.34 3.14
N ASP A 4 -19.28 -5.47 3.01
CA ASP A 4 -18.09 -5.56 2.15
C ASP A 4 -18.59 -5.20 0.75
N LYS A 5 -18.46 -3.91 0.43
CA LYS A 5 -18.92 -3.26 -0.77
C LYS A 5 -17.95 -3.71 -1.85
N ASP A 6 -18.30 -4.79 -2.54
CA ASP A 6 -17.56 -5.40 -3.64
C ASP A 6 -16.81 -4.35 -4.49
N SER A 7 -15.50 -4.24 -4.25
CA SER A 7 -14.55 -3.29 -4.80
C SER A 7 -13.57 -3.98 -5.75
N SER A 8 -14.05 -4.99 -6.49
CA SER A 8 -13.26 -5.65 -7.53
C SER A 8 -12.80 -4.66 -8.60
N LEU A 9 -11.72 -4.98 -9.30
CA LEU A 9 -11.21 -4.11 -10.36
C LEU A 9 -12.28 -3.88 -11.46
N ASP A 10 -13.07 -4.90 -11.79
CA ASP A 10 -14.18 -4.77 -12.75
C ASP A 10 -15.22 -3.75 -12.32
N LYS A 11 -15.61 -3.76 -11.04
CA LYS A 11 -16.56 -2.78 -10.50
C LYS A 11 -15.99 -1.38 -10.46
N ILE A 12 -14.69 -1.25 -10.15
CA ILE A 12 -14.00 0.03 -10.24
C ILE A 12 -14.02 0.53 -11.70
N LYS A 13 -13.77 -0.35 -12.67
CA LYS A 13 -13.83 -0.01 -14.11
C LYS A 13 -15.24 0.36 -14.58
N GLU A 14 -16.30 -0.24 -14.04
CA GLU A 14 -17.68 0.15 -14.34
C GLU A 14 -17.97 1.61 -13.97
N GLU A 15 -17.45 2.06 -12.82
CA GLU A 15 -17.59 3.46 -12.39
C GLU A 15 -16.60 4.39 -13.10
N PHE A 16 -15.37 3.92 -13.32
CA PHE A 16 -14.28 4.68 -13.94
C PHE A 16 -13.86 4.03 -15.26
N ASN A 17 -14.67 4.26 -16.29
CA ASN A 17 -14.50 3.64 -17.61
C ASN A 17 -13.10 3.83 -18.23
N PHE A 18 -12.40 4.91 -17.90
CA PHE A 18 -11.03 5.18 -18.36
C PHE A 18 -10.02 4.10 -17.92
N ILE A 19 -10.33 3.32 -16.87
CA ILE A 19 -9.51 2.18 -16.42
C ILE A 19 -9.49 1.09 -17.49
N ALA A 20 -10.55 0.95 -18.28
CA ALA A 20 -10.64 -0.08 -19.33
C ALA A 20 -9.51 0.05 -20.37
N ASP A 21 -9.08 1.28 -20.65
CA ASP A 21 -8.03 1.56 -21.63
C ASP A 21 -6.62 1.43 -21.05
N SER A 22 -6.50 1.19 -19.74
CA SER A 22 -5.21 1.02 -19.08
C SER A 22 -4.55 -0.31 -19.45
N VAL A 23 -3.23 -0.28 -19.59
CA VAL A 23 -2.40 -1.49 -19.69
C VAL A 23 -2.69 -2.48 -18.55
N PHE A 24 -2.98 -1.97 -17.36
CA PHE A 24 -3.29 -2.78 -16.19
C PHE A 24 -4.57 -3.58 -16.34
N TYR A 25 -5.64 -2.95 -16.78
CA TYR A 25 -6.91 -3.62 -16.96
C TYR A 25 -6.84 -4.62 -18.11
N LYS A 26 -6.16 -4.28 -19.20
CA LYS A 26 -5.90 -5.21 -20.32
C LYS A 26 -5.16 -6.46 -19.85
N ILE A 27 -4.10 -6.33 -19.04
CA ILE A 27 -3.38 -7.48 -18.47
C ILE A 27 -4.27 -8.26 -17.49
N TYR A 28 -5.05 -7.56 -16.66
CA TYR A 28 -5.94 -8.19 -15.69
C TYR A 28 -7.03 -9.02 -16.37
N GLU A 29 -7.68 -8.50 -17.41
CA GLU A 29 -8.77 -9.19 -18.13
C GLU A 29 -8.29 -10.50 -18.79
N GLU A 30 -7.04 -10.53 -19.26
CA GLU A 30 -6.40 -11.75 -19.80
C GLU A 30 -6.30 -12.89 -18.76
N PHE A 31 -6.23 -12.56 -17.47
CA PHE A 31 -6.19 -13.55 -16.39
C PHE A 31 -7.52 -14.27 -16.17
N ASP A 32 -8.63 -13.70 -16.64
CA ASP A 32 -9.96 -14.32 -16.54
C ASP A 32 -10.29 -15.19 -17.77
N ILE A 33 -9.46 -15.15 -18.81
CA ILE A 33 -9.60 -16.01 -19.99
C ILE A 33 -9.22 -17.45 -19.59
N SER A 34 -10.12 -18.40 -19.87
CA SER A 34 -9.87 -19.82 -19.64
C SER A 34 -8.66 -20.32 -20.43
N CYS A 35 -7.86 -21.19 -19.82
CA CYS A 35 -6.65 -21.74 -20.42
C CYS A 35 -6.93 -22.61 -21.67
N ASP A 36 -8.15 -23.14 -21.80
CA ASP A 36 -8.58 -24.01 -22.92
C ASP A 36 -9.05 -23.23 -24.16
N LEU A 37 -9.22 -21.91 -24.04
CA LEU A 37 -9.75 -21.08 -25.12
C LEU A 37 -8.68 -20.61 -26.10
N ASN A 38 -7.40 -20.90 -25.86
CA ASN A 38 -6.31 -20.43 -26.72
C ASN A 38 -5.87 -21.54 -27.69
N PRO A 39 -6.34 -21.54 -28.96
CA PRO A 39 -6.15 -22.65 -29.89
C PRO A 39 -4.70 -22.83 -30.36
N TYR A 40 -3.82 -21.88 -30.05
CA TYR A 40 -2.45 -21.84 -30.58
C TYR A 40 -1.42 -22.60 -29.73
N ASN A 41 -1.70 -22.89 -28.45
CA ASN A 41 -0.71 -23.47 -27.54
C ASN A 41 -1.12 -24.82 -26.90
N ASN A 42 -2.00 -25.61 -27.54
CA ASN A 42 -2.39 -26.96 -27.08
C ASN A 42 -2.74 -27.07 -25.58
N SER A 43 -3.39 -26.06 -24.99
CA SER A 43 -3.66 -25.99 -23.55
C SER A 43 -2.41 -26.07 -22.65
N ALA A 44 -1.24 -25.62 -23.12
CA ALA A 44 0.03 -25.71 -22.36
C ALA A 44 0.00 -24.91 -21.05
N SER A 45 -0.77 -23.83 -20.98
CA SER A 45 -1.00 -23.08 -19.75
C SER A 45 -2.01 -23.75 -18.81
N CYS A 46 -2.69 -24.83 -19.21
CA CYS A 46 -3.66 -25.48 -18.35
C CYS A 46 -2.97 -26.33 -17.28
N PRO A 47 -3.49 -26.31 -16.04
CA PRO A 47 -2.97 -27.14 -14.97
C PRO A 47 -3.20 -28.63 -15.29
N PRO A 48 -2.31 -29.53 -14.82
CA PRO A 48 -2.52 -30.95 -14.95
C PRO A 48 -3.72 -31.40 -14.11
N ASP A 49 -4.38 -32.49 -14.51
CA ASP A 49 -5.51 -33.08 -13.78
C ASP A 49 -5.17 -33.41 -12.31
N SER A 50 -3.90 -33.72 -12.03
CA SER A 50 -3.39 -34.02 -10.69
C SER A 50 -3.45 -32.85 -9.70
N LEU A 51 -3.77 -31.62 -10.15
CA LEU A 51 -3.98 -30.48 -9.26
C LEU A 51 -5.28 -30.59 -8.44
N SER A 52 -6.10 -31.63 -8.68
CA SER A 52 -7.26 -31.93 -7.84
C SER A 52 -6.83 -32.64 -6.55
N ASP A 53 -6.85 -31.93 -5.42
CA ASP A 53 -6.69 -32.51 -4.08
C ASP A 53 -8.03 -32.52 -3.35
N SER A 54 -8.52 -33.70 -2.98
CA SER A 54 -9.79 -33.87 -2.25
C SER A 54 -9.83 -33.18 -0.87
N THR A 55 -8.68 -32.77 -0.34
CA THR A 55 -8.57 -32.04 0.94
C THR A 55 -8.72 -30.52 0.80
N ILE A 56 -8.73 -30.00 -0.43
CA ILE A 56 -8.89 -28.58 -0.74
C ILE A 56 -10.33 -28.32 -1.18
N SER A 57 -10.93 -27.23 -0.70
CA SER A 57 -12.27 -26.86 -1.14
C SER A 57 -12.33 -26.55 -2.64
N GLU A 58 -13.44 -26.89 -3.31
CA GLU A 58 -13.60 -26.71 -4.76
C GLU A 58 -13.34 -25.26 -5.20
N LYS A 59 -13.77 -24.30 -4.39
CA LYS A 59 -13.54 -22.86 -4.60
C LYS A 59 -12.06 -22.52 -4.64
N VAL A 60 -11.26 -23.08 -3.72
CA VAL A 60 -9.81 -22.89 -3.66
C VAL A 60 -9.11 -23.64 -4.80
N ILE A 61 -9.53 -24.87 -5.12
CA ILE A 61 -9.00 -25.63 -6.28
C ILE A 61 -9.17 -24.83 -7.57
N ASN A 62 -10.36 -24.28 -7.81
CA ASN A 62 -10.63 -23.50 -9.02
C ASN A 62 -9.75 -22.24 -9.09
N LEU A 63 -9.51 -21.56 -7.96
CA LEU A 63 -8.60 -20.42 -7.89
C LEU A 63 -7.14 -20.83 -8.12
N LEU A 64 -6.69 -21.97 -7.57
CA LEU A 64 -5.35 -22.52 -7.80
C LEU A 64 -5.13 -22.88 -9.28
N LYS A 65 -6.13 -23.48 -9.94
CA LYS A 65 -6.08 -23.78 -11.36
C LYS A 65 -5.90 -22.52 -12.22
N ALA A 66 -6.65 -21.47 -11.91
CA ALA A 66 -6.51 -20.19 -12.58
C ALA A 66 -5.15 -19.54 -12.28
N LEU A 67 -4.69 -19.55 -11.03
CA LEU A 67 -3.37 -19.04 -10.64
C LEU A 67 -2.22 -19.78 -11.34
N TYR A 68 -2.28 -21.11 -11.44
CA TYR A 68 -1.32 -21.92 -12.19
C TYR A 68 -1.20 -21.42 -13.63
N SER A 69 -2.36 -21.29 -14.30
CA SER A 69 -2.41 -20.87 -15.69
C SER A 69 -1.87 -19.46 -15.88
N ASN A 70 -2.26 -18.53 -15.00
CA ASN A 70 -1.84 -17.14 -15.11
C ASN A 70 -0.35 -16.97 -14.81
N LEU A 71 0.20 -17.71 -13.84
CA LEU A 71 1.64 -17.75 -13.58
C LEU A 71 2.42 -18.27 -14.78
N TYR A 72 1.93 -19.33 -15.43
CA TYR A 72 2.50 -19.87 -16.66
C TYR A 72 2.54 -18.80 -17.75
N ARG A 73 1.40 -18.19 -18.07
CA ARG A 73 1.31 -17.18 -19.13
C ARG A 73 2.25 -16.01 -18.87
N VAL A 74 2.29 -15.50 -17.62
CA VAL A 74 3.19 -14.39 -17.24
C VAL A 74 4.66 -14.79 -17.41
N TYR A 75 5.05 -15.99 -16.98
CA TYR A 75 6.43 -16.46 -17.09
C TYR A 75 6.89 -16.59 -18.55
N PHE A 76 6.14 -17.33 -19.36
CA PHE A 76 6.54 -17.62 -20.74
C PHE A 76 6.50 -16.35 -21.62
N THR A 77 5.57 -15.43 -21.36
CA THR A 77 5.55 -14.11 -22.02
C THR A 77 6.76 -13.27 -21.60
N SER A 78 7.11 -13.29 -20.31
CA SER A 78 8.21 -12.49 -19.80
C SER A 78 9.58 -12.94 -20.29
N ASN A 79 9.73 -14.21 -20.67
CA ASN A 79 10.97 -14.79 -21.18
C ASN A 79 11.04 -14.85 -22.72
N ASP A 80 10.13 -14.20 -23.43
CA ASP A 80 10.06 -14.19 -24.90
C ASP A 80 9.92 -15.60 -25.52
N GLU A 81 9.38 -16.56 -24.76
CA GLU A 81 9.19 -17.93 -25.21
C GLU A 81 7.87 -18.13 -25.96
N THR A 82 6.92 -17.21 -25.78
CA THR A 82 5.65 -17.15 -26.50
C THR A 82 5.15 -15.70 -26.57
N ASN A 83 4.45 -15.39 -27.65
CA ASN A 83 3.70 -14.14 -27.83
C ASN A 83 2.18 -14.41 -27.98
N ASP A 84 1.74 -15.61 -27.62
CA ASP A 84 0.34 -16.04 -27.75
C ASP A 84 -0.57 -15.50 -26.64
N TYR A 85 0.02 -14.86 -25.64
CA TYR A 85 -0.65 -14.30 -24.47
C TYR A 85 -0.43 -12.77 -24.41
N PHE A 86 -1.43 -12.03 -23.92
CA PHE A 86 -1.36 -10.58 -23.65
C PHE A 86 -1.18 -9.64 -24.86
N GLY A 87 -1.13 -10.16 -26.09
CA GLY A 87 -1.22 -9.38 -27.33
C GLY A 87 -0.17 -8.27 -27.43
N GLU A 88 -0.61 -7.01 -27.51
CA GLU A 88 0.28 -5.84 -27.60
C GLU A 88 0.99 -5.48 -26.28
N ASN A 89 0.57 -6.06 -25.15
CA ASN A 89 1.06 -5.70 -23.81
C ASN A 89 2.25 -6.57 -23.33
N ILE A 90 2.92 -7.30 -24.23
CA ILE A 90 4.02 -8.23 -23.89
C ILE A 90 5.15 -7.51 -23.13
N ASP A 91 5.56 -6.32 -23.61
CA ASP A 91 6.63 -5.55 -22.98
C ASP A 91 6.25 -5.01 -21.59
N ASP A 92 4.95 -4.75 -21.38
CA ASP A 92 4.44 -4.36 -20.07
C ASP A 92 4.41 -5.57 -19.12
N VAL A 93 3.97 -6.74 -19.58
CA VAL A 93 3.96 -7.98 -18.79
C VAL A 93 5.35 -8.32 -18.25
N LYS A 94 6.41 -8.11 -19.04
CA LYS A 94 7.81 -8.28 -18.58
C LYS A 94 8.16 -7.43 -17.35
N LYS A 95 7.58 -6.24 -17.25
CA LYS A 95 7.89 -5.27 -16.20
C LYS A 95 6.97 -5.38 -14.99
N ILE A 96 5.68 -5.63 -15.22
CA ILE A 96 4.63 -5.55 -14.19
C ILE A 96 3.77 -6.81 -14.06
N GLY A 97 3.96 -7.83 -14.89
CA GLY A 97 3.11 -9.02 -14.94
C GLY A 97 2.99 -9.73 -13.58
N CYS A 98 4.09 -9.94 -12.87
CA CYS A 98 4.07 -10.54 -11.53
C CYS A 98 3.29 -9.70 -10.51
N ILE A 99 3.43 -8.38 -10.58
CA ILE A 99 2.78 -7.44 -9.66
C ILE A 99 1.26 -7.50 -9.87
N TYR A 100 0.82 -7.50 -11.12
CA TYR A 100 -0.59 -7.56 -11.45
C TYR A 100 -1.20 -8.95 -11.29
N LEU A 101 -0.41 -10.02 -11.44
CA LEU A 101 -0.85 -11.37 -11.07
C LEU A 101 -1.16 -11.48 -9.58
N LYS A 102 -0.33 -10.87 -8.72
CA LYS A 102 -0.59 -10.78 -7.28
C LYS A 102 -1.84 -9.97 -6.97
N TYR A 103 -1.99 -8.82 -7.64
CA TYR A 103 -3.20 -8.02 -7.49
C TYR A 103 -4.45 -8.82 -7.87
N TRP A 104 -4.44 -9.47 -9.04
CA TRP A 104 -5.54 -10.34 -9.48
C TRP A 104 -5.83 -11.44 -8.46
N LEU A 105 -4.81 -12.14 -7.94
CA LEU A 105 -5.01 -13.17 -6.93
C LEU A 105 -5.70 -12.61 -5.67
N TYR A 106 -5.22 -11.48 -5.14
CA TYR A 106 -5.81 -10.86 -3.95
C TYR A 106 -7.21 -10.33 -4.21
N ASP A 107 -7.46 -9.80 -5.41
CA ASP A 107 -8.79 -9.39 -5.81
C ASP A 107 -9.76 -10.56 -5.88
N GLN A 108 -9.34 -11.70 -6.46
CA GLN A 108 -10.13 -12.93 -6.53
C GLN A 108 -10.39 -13.55 -5.15
N ILE A 109 -9.43 -13.51 -4.23
CA ILE A 109 -9.64 -13.97 -2.84
C ILE A 109 -10.77 -13.19 -2.18
N VAL A 110 -10.76 -11.86 -2.33
CA VAL A 110 -11.75 -10.97 -1.72
C VAL A 110 -13.10 -11.03 -2.45
N SER A 111 -13.11 -10.99 -3.78
CA SER A 111 -14.34 -10.95 -4.59
C SER A 111 -15.11 -12.27 -4.54
N LYS A 112 -14.40 -13.40 -4.46
CA LYS A 112 -15.03 -14.70 -4.23
C LYS A 112 -15.42 -14.90 -2.77
N ASP A 113 -15.09 -14.00 -1.85
CA ASP A 113 -15.40 -14.09 -0.42
C ASP A 113 -14.79 -15.34 0.24
N LEU A 114 -13.48 -15.57 0.05
CA LEU A 114 -12.78 -16.66 0.74
C LEU A 114 -12.64 -16.36 2.23
N ASP A 115 -12.94 -17.34 3.07
CA ASP A 115 -12.70 -17.25 4.51
C ASP A 115 -11.24 -17.55 4.88
N GLU A 116 -10.88 -17.35 6.15
CA GLU A 116 -9.51 -17.56 6.65
C GLU A 116 -9.01 -19.00 6.43
N SER A 117 -9.87 -20.01 6.59
CA SER A 117 -9.50 -21.42 6.37
C SER A 117 -9.19 -21.66 4.89
N GLN A 118 -10.01 -21.11 4.00
CA GLN A 118 -9.82 -21.19 2.55
C GLN A 118 -8.56 -20.46 2.08
N VAL A 119 -8.21 -19.33 2.71
CA VAL A 119 -6.94 -18.64 2.45
C VAL A 119 -5.74 -19.50 2.86
N ILE A 120 -5.81 -20.17 4.01
CA ILE A 120 -4.77 -21.11 4.45
C ILE A 120 -4.65 -22.30 3.48
N GLU A 121 -5.77 -22.86 3.03
CA GLU A 121 -5.80 -23.90 1.99
C GLU A 121 -5.15 -23.43 0.69
N LEU A 122 -5.44 -22.19 0.27
CA LEU A 122 -4.91 -21.60 -0.95
C LEU A 122 -3.38 -21.52 -0.92
N PHE A 123 -2.79 -20.98 0.15
CA PHE A 123 -1.33 -20.88 0.24
C PHE A 123 -0.65 -22.25 0.38
N LYS A 124 -1.26 -23.21 1.08
CA LYS A 124 -0.78 -24.59 1.11
C LYS A 124 -0.77 -25.21 -0.28
N GLY A 125 -1.87 -25.07 -1.02
CA GLY A 125 -1.99 -25.58 -2.38
C GLY A 125 -1.01 -24.91 -3.35
N TYR A 126 -0.78 -23.60 -3.21
CA TYR A 126 0.23 -22.87 -3.98
C TYR A 126 1.64 -23.46 -3.75
N GLU A 127 2.07 -23.66 -2.51
CA GLU A 127 3.38 -24.23 -2.20
C GLU A 127 3.52 -25.69 -2.66
N GLN A 128 2.46 -26.49 -2.53
CA GLN A 128 2.49 -27.90 -2.87
C GLN A 128 2.45 -28.16 -4.37
N HIS A 129 1.71 -27.34 -5.13
CA HIS A 129 1.36 -27.66 -6.51
C HIS A 129 1.79 -26.62 -7.55
N ILE A 130 2.18 -25.41 -7.15
CA ILE A 130 2.53 -24.31 -8.07
C ILE A 130 3.98 -23.86 -7.90
N ASN A 131 4.39 -23.48 -6.68
CA ASN A 131 5.70 -22.85 -6.44
C ASN A 131 6.87 -23.79 -6.78
N GLY A 132 7.52 -23.54 -7.92
CA GLY A 132 8.59 -24.39 -8.46
C GLY A 132 8.14 -25.80 -8.87
N LYS A 133 6.84 -25.99 -9.13
CA LYS A 133 6.23 -27.26 -9.56
C LYS A 133 5.80 -27.24 -11.02
N ILE A 134 5.65 -26.06 -11.60
CA ILE A 134 5.45 -25.90 -13.04
C ILE A 134 6.79 -26.11 -13.73
N ARG A 135 6.81 -26.92 -14.79
CA ARG A 135 8.04 -27.18 -15.57
C ARG A 135 8.60 -25.86 -16.11
N GLU A 136 9.93 -25.73 -16.10
CA GLU A 136 10.69 -24.55 -16.56
C GLU A 136 10.55 -23.29 -15.68
N ILE A 137 9.44 -23.11 -14.97
CA ILE A 137 9.26 -21.98 -14.05
C ILE A 137 10.06 -22.21 -12.76
N PRO A 138 11.02 -21.32 -12.40
CA PRO A 138 11.80 -21.48 -11.20
C PRO A 138 10.95 -21.28 -9.95
N LYS A 139 11.40 -21.90 -8.85
CA LYS A 139 10.83 -21.62 -7.54
C LYS A 139 10.92 -20.13 -7.23
N ASP A 140 9.87 -19.60 -6.60
CA ASP A 140 9.74 -18.22 -6.17
C ASP A 140 9.66 -17.20 -7.32
N TYR A 141 9.39 -17.64 -8.57
CA TYR A 141 8.95 -16.73 -9.64
C TYR A 141 7.63 -16.06 -9.26
N CYS A 142 7.56 -14.74 -9.42
CA CYS A 142 6.48 -13.91 -8.87
C CYS A 142 6.18 -14.14 -7.37
N ASN A 143 7.17 -14.57 -6.57
CA ASN A 143 7.08 -15.00 -5.17
C ASN A 143 5.82 -14.53 -4.40
N ILE A 144 4.89 -15.45 -4.14
CA ILE A 144 3.64 -15.17 -3.41
C ILE A 144 3.76 -15.67 -1.96
N ASN A 145 4.24 -14.81 -1.06
CA ASN A 145 4.25 -15.10 0.38
C ASN A 145 2.84 -15.32 0.93
N GLU A 146 2.72 -16.24 1.89
CA GLU A 146 1.53 -16.46 2.71
C GLU A 146 1.16 -15.20 3.51
N LEU A 147 -0.12 -14.83 3.46
CA LEU A 147 -0.69 -13.65 4.10
C LEU A 147 -2.02 -13.97 4.77
N ASP A 148 -2.29 -13.33 5.91
CA ASP A 148 -3.63 -13.33 6.49
C ASP A 148 -4.61 -12.55 5.60
N LEU A 149 -5.89 -12.91 5.67
CA LEU A 149 -6.96 -12.29 4.88
C LEU A 149 -7.00 -10.75 5.03
N ASN A 150 -6.75 -10.22 6.23
CA ASN A 150 -6.69 -8.77 6.45
C ASN A 150 -5.55 -8.11 5.66
N TYR A 151 -4.36 -8.72 5.63
CA TYR A 151 -3.24 -8.19 4.85
C TYR A 151 -3.49 -8.29 3.34
N ILE A 152 -4.20 -9.32 2.89
CA ILE A 152 -4.64 -9.45 1.50
C ILE A 152 -5.57 -8.30 1.12
N LYS A 153 -6.57 -8.00 1.96
CA LYS A 153 -7.48 -6.86 1.75
C LYS A 153 -6.72 -5.54 1.66
N THR A 154 -5.78 -5.31 2.58
CA THR A 154 -4.93 -4.11 2.58
C THR A 154 -4.09 -3.99 1.31
N ILE A 155 -3.38 -5.04 0.89
CA ILE A 155 -2.53 -4.98 -0.30
C ILE A 155 -3.38 -4.82 -1.57
N LYS A 156 -4.52 -5.50 -1.66
CA LYS A 156 -5.49 -5.32 -2.75
C LYS A 156 -5.89 -3.84 -2.90
N ASN A 157 -6.23 -3.17 -1.80
CA ASN A 157 -6.65 -1.76 -1.83
C ASN A 157 -5.52 -0.83 -2.30
N ILE A 158 -4.29 -1.10 -1.90
CA ILE A 158 -3.10 -0.36 -2.36
C ILE A 158 -2.92 -0.50 -3.88
N TYR A 159 -3.10 -1.71 -4.43
CA TYR A 159 -3.07 -1.93 -5.87
C TYR A 159 -4.21 -1.24 -6.63
N ALA A 160 -5.42 -1.29 -6.09
CA ALA A 160 -6.58 -0.61 -6.65
C ALA A 160 -6.36 0.90 -6.71
N LEU A 161 -5.83 1.48 -5.63
CA LEU A 161 -5.43 2.89 -5.58
C LEU A 161 -4.38 3.20 -6.67
N ASN A 162 -3.31 2.41 -6.77
CA ASN A 162 -2.28 2.65 -7.78
C ASN A 162 -2.86 2.67 -9.20
N THR A 163 -3.69 1.69 -9.52
CA THR A 163 -4.35 1.54 -10.82
C THR A 163 -5.21 2.77 -11.15
N PHE A 164 -6.00 3.24 -10.18
CA PHE A 164 -6.79 4.45 -10.32
C PHE A 164 -5.91 5.68 -10.54
N LEU A 165 -4.90 5.90 -9.68
CA LEU A 165 -4.06 7.10 -9.74
C LEU A 165 -3.22 7.18 -11.01
N HIS A 166 -2.70 6.04 -11.46
CA HIS A 166 -1.95 5.95 -12.70
C HIS A 166 -2.81 6.28 -13.92
N THR A 167 -4.03 5.75 -13.97
CA THR A 167 -4.91 5.90 -15.14
C THR A 167 -5.75 7.17 -15.09
N TYR A 168 -5.74 7.89 -13.96
CA TYR A 168 -6.59 9.06 -13.76
C TYR A 168 -6.40 10.10 -14.86
N ASN A 169 -7.47 10.35 -15.62
CA ASN A 169 -7.54 11.36 -16.64
C ASN A 169 -8.32 12.58 -16.14
N LYS A 170 -7.76 13.77 -16.34
CA LYS A 170 -8.32 15.08 -15.93
C LYS A 170 -9.75 15.34 -16.42
N ASN A 171 -10.15 14.71 -17.52
CA ASN A 171 -11.50 14.87 -18.07
C ASN A 171 -12.56 14.06 -17.29
N SER A 172 -12.16 13.21 -16.34
CA SER A 172 -13.04 12.44 -15.46
C SER A 172 -13.46 13.26 -14.23
N ASN A 173 -14.04 14.43 -14.47
CA ASN A 173 -14.54 15.31 -13.41
C ASN A 173 -16.06 15.23 -13.37
N ASN A 174 -16.58 14.38 -12.49
CA ASN A 174 -17.71 14.72 -11.61
C ASN A 174 -17.96 13.57 -10.62
N CYS A 175 -17.81 13.88 -9.32
CA CYS A 175 -18.23 13.01 -8.24
C CYS A 175 -19.77 12.97 -8.21
N ASN A 176 -20.38 11.92 -8.79
CA ASN A 176 -21.73 11.49 -8.49
C ASN A 176 -21.74 10.68 -7.16
N SER A 177 -22.90 10.32 -6.61
CA SER A 177 -22.96 9.64 -5.29
C SER A 177 -22.18 8.30 -5.21
N ASN A 178 -22.00 7.59 -6.32
CA ASN A 178 -21.28 6.30 -6.37
C ASN A 178 -19.77 6.50 -6.55
N SER A 179 -19.33 7.34 -7.48
CA SER A 179 -17.91 7.73 -7.60
C SER A 179 -17.35 8.33 -6.31
N CYS A 180 -18.15 9.03 -5.49
CA CYS A 180 -17.70 9.53 -4.18
C CYS A 180 -17.41 8.40 -3.17
N LYS A 181 -18.13 7.28 -3.24
CA LYS A 181 -17.86 6.09 -2.41
C LYS A 181 -16.55 5.42 -2.81
N TYR A 182 -16.21 5.39 -4.10
CA TYR A 182 -14.90 4.92 -4.53
C TYR A 182 -13.77 5.88 -4.15
N MET A 183 -14.02 7.20 -4.08
CA MET A 183 -13.02 8.13 -3.52
C MET A 183 -12.72 7.87 -2.05
N GLU A 184 -13.73 7.50 -1.25
CA GLU A 184 -13.53 7.05 0.13
C GLU A 184 -12.68 5.76 0.17
N TYR A 185 -13.00 4.76 -0.65
CA TYR A 185 -12.23 3.53 -0.80
C TYR A 185 -10.76 3.78 -1.20
N PHE A 186 -10.51 4.68 -2.16
CA PHE A 186 -9.15 5.07 -2.53
C PHE A 186 -8.45 5.87 -1.43
N GLY A 187 -9.18 6.67 -0.67
CA GLY A 187 -8.67 7.32 0.55
C GLY A 187 -8.20 6.28 1.57
N GLU A 188 -9.01 5.25 1.85
CA GLU A 188 -8.63 4.14 2.73
C GLU A 188 -7.38 3.43 2.24
N GLY A 189 -7.29 3.13 0.93
CA GLY A 189 -6.10 2.54 0.33
C GLY A 189 -4.83 3.39 0.51
N LEU A 190 -4.96 4.73 0.53
CA LEU A 190 -3.84 5.63 0.77
C LEU A 190 -3.40 5.58 2.24
N ASP A 191 -4.36 5.59 3.16
CA ASP A 191 -4.08 5.49 4.59
C ASP A 191 -3.40 4.15 4.92
N GLU A 192 -3.88 3.06 4.29
CA GLU A 192 -3.29 1.72 4.37
C GLU A 192 -1.86 1.66 3.83
N PHE A 193 -1.59 2.34 2.70
CA PHE A 193 -0.26 2.40 2.12
C PHE A 193 0.75 3.07 3.06
N ILE A 194 0.40 4.25 3.58
CA ILE A 194 1.24 5.02 4.51
C ILE A 194 1.43 4.26 5.83
N TYR A 195 0.37 3.64 6.33
CA TYR A 195 0.44 2.82 7.54
C TYR A 195 1.36 1.61 7.34
N GLY A 196 1.24 0.91 6.20
CA GLY A 196 2.08 -0.25 5.87
C GLY A 196 3.56 0.10 5.85
N ILE A 197 3.92 1.22 5.24
CA ILE A 197 5.29 1.74 5.19
C ILE A 197 5.86 1.98 6.59
N ASN A 198 5.09 2.63 7.45
CA ASN A 198 5.48 2.88 8.84
C ASN A 198 5.57 1.59 9.66
N ASN A 199 4.63 0.67 9.49
CA ASN A 199 4.59 -0.58 10.23
C ASN A 199 5.77 -1.49 9.86
N CYS A 200 6.10 -1.59 8.58
CA CYS A 200 7.23 -2.40 8.11
C CYS A 200 8.60 -1.85 8.51
N THR A 201 8.69 -0.57 8.85
CA THR A 201 9.91 0.04 9.40
C THR A 201 10.07 -0.24 10.89
N ASN A 202 8.95 -0.22 11.63
CA ASN A 202 8.96 -0.26 13.09
C ASN A 202 8.77 -1.68 13.68
N ASN A 203 8.19 -2.61 12.92
CA ASN A 203 7.78 -3.90 13.44
C ASN A 203 8.23 -5.07 12.55
N LEU A 204 9.15 -5.88 13.07
CA LEU A 204 9.71 -7.08 12.41
C LEU A 204 8.73 -8.27 12.38
N SER A 205 7.57 -8.18 13.06
CA SER A 205 6.69 -9.35 13.27
C SER A 205 5.95 -9.82 12.02
N ASN A 206 5.82 -9.00 10.97
CA ASN A 206 5.00 -9.31 9.78
C ASN A 206 5.84 -9.38 8.50
N LYS A 207 6.89 -10.20 8.53
CA LYS A 207 7.87 -10.31 7.44
C LYS A 207 7.23 -10.58 6.07
N ASN A 208 6.25 -11.48 5.98
CA ASN A 208 5.61 -11.83 4.70
C ASN A 208 4.82 -10.66 4.09
N TYR A 209 4.04 -9.95 4.92
CA TYR A 209 3.31 -8.74 4.51
C TYR A 209 4.29 -7.67 4.02
N CYS A 210 5.34 -7.40 4.81
CA CYS A 210 6.32 -6.39 4.45
C CYS A 210 7.07 -6.76 3.17
N ASN A 211 7.45 -8.01 2.99
CA ASN A 211 8.05 -8.46 1.74
C ASN A 211 7.13 -8.19 0.53
N GLN A 212 5.82 -8.45 0.65
CA GLN A 212 4.88 -8.18 -0.44
C GLN A 212 4.70 -6.69 -0.70
N LEU A 213 4.56 -5.90 0.36
CA LEU A 213 4.48 -4.45 0.27
C LEU A 213 5.77 -3.86 -0.34
N ASN A 214 6.93 -4.44 -0.06
CA ASN A 214 8.21 -3.95 -0.55
C ASN A 214 8.37 -4.13 -2.05
N GLU A 215 7.84 -5.21 -2.62
CA GLU A 215 7.80 -5.36 -4.07
C GLU A 215 6.97 -4.25 -4.71
N PHE A 216 5.81 -3.92 -4.14
CA PHE A 216 5.01 -2.77 -4.59
C PHE A 216 5.73 -1.42 -4.41
N ILE A 217 6.32 -1.17 -3.24
CA ILE A 217 7.10 0.06 -2.98
C ILE A 217 8.25 0.19 -3.97
N ASN A 218 8.92 -0.92 -4.32
CA ASN A 218 10.01 -0.91 -5.29
C ASN A 218 9.53 -0.55 -6.70
N MET A 219 8.34 -1.01 -7.11
CA MET A 219 7.71 -0.56 -8.35
C MET A 219 7.45 0.95 -8.33
N CYS A 220 7.12 1.53 -7.18
CA CYS A 220 6.88 2.96 -7.05
C CYS A 220 8.15 3.84 -7.11
N LYS A 221 9.36 3.27 -7.07
CA LYS A 221 10.61 4.03 -7.07
C LYS A 221 11.02 4.49 -8.47
N ASN A 222 11.80 5.58 -8.53
CA ASN A 222 12.57 6.02 -9.71
C ASN A 222 11.74 6.21 -11.00
N ASP A 223 10.67 6.99 -10.93
CA ASP A 223 9.91 7.40 -12.12
C ASP A 223 9.34 6.25 -12.95
N ASN A 224 9.07 5.12 -12.30
CA ASN A 224 8.43 4.00 -12.96
C ASN A 224 7.11 4.45 -13.58
N GLU A 225 6.96 4.23 -14.89
CA GLU A 225 5.82 4.71 -15.66
C GLU A 225 4.49 4.18 -15.11
N TYR A 226 4.50 2.97 -14.51
CA TYR A 226 3.35 2.27 -13.93
C TYR A 226 3.01 2.71 -12.49
N ALA A 227 3.77 3.62 -11.90
CA ALA A 227 3.50 4.12 -10.55
C ALA A 227 2.48 5.28 -10.57
N GLY A 228 1.36 5.09 -9.86
CA GLY A 228 0.41 6.16 -9.54
C GLY A 228 0.91 7.06 -8.41
N ILE A 229 1.76 6.51 -7.51
CA ILE A 229 2.42 7.21 -6.41
C ILE A 229 3.95 7.02 -6.54
N PRO A 230 4.66 7.86 -7.33
CA PRO A 230 6.11 7.79 -7.40
C PRO A 230 6.77 8.13 -6.05
N ILE A 231 7.87 7.43 -5.75
CA ILE A 231 8.64 7.53 -4.51
C ILE A 231 10.11 7.82 -4.79
N TYR A 232 10.69 8.79 -4.08
CA TYR A 232 12.08 9.19 -4.23
C TYR A 232 12.80 9.23 -2.88
N TYR A 233 14.12 9.06 -2.89
CA TYR A 233 14.98 9.17 -1.69
C TYR A 233 15.34 10.61 -1.34
N GLU A 234 15.27 11.51 -2.32
CA GLU A 234 15.57 12.93 -2.16
C GLU A 234 14.35 13.74 -2.54
N ASN A 235 14.28 14.96 -2.01
CA ASN A 235 13.28 15.92 -2.43
C ASN A 235 13.62 16.43 -3.84
N THR A 236 13.17 15.72 -4.86
CA THR A 236 13.45 15.99 -6.28
C THR A 236 12.57 17.08 -6.88
N LYS A 237 11.96 17.97 -6.06
CA LYS A 237 11.16 19.12 -6.53
C LYS A 237 11.83 19.93 -7.65
N SER A 238 13.17 19.93 -7.73
CA SER A 238 13.95 20.63 -8.76
C SER A 238 14.09 19.92 -10.11
N LYS A 239 13.74 18.64 -10.25
CA LYS A 239 13.75 17.90 -11.53
C LYS A 239 12.41 17.96 -12.29
N ALA A 240 11.41 18.61 -11.71
CA ALA A 240 10.00 18.50 -12.06
C ALA A 240 9.54 19.44 -13.21
N GLU A 241 10.06 19.26 -14.42
CA GLU A 241 9.30 19.68 -15.60
C GLU A 241 8.25 18.63 -16.02
N SER A 242 8.42 17.35 -15.64
CA SER A 242 7.53 16.25 -16.06
C SER A 242 7.09 15.24 -14.98
N GLU A 243 7.77 15.08 -13.84
CA GLU A 243 7.50 13.98 -12.88
C GLU A 243 7.03 14.48 -11.49
N GLY A 244 6.01 13.83 -10.91
CA GLY A 244 5.65 13.96 -9.48
C GLY A 244 5.35 15.38 -8.98
N LYS A 245 4.39 16.10 -9.58
CA LYS A 245 4.17 17.54 -9.34
C LYS A 245 3.88 17.94 -7.88
N TYR A 246 3.31 17.05 -7.07
CA TYR A 246 2.84 17.40 -5.72
C TYR A 246 3.29 16.39 -4.67
N LEU A 247 4.08 16.86 -3.69
CA LEU A 247 4.48 16.07 -2.54
C LEU A 247 3.24 15.69 -1.73
N LEU A 248 3.05 14.39 -1.54
CA LEU A 248 1.94 13.78 -0.79
C LEU A 248 2.30 13.57 0.68
N SER A 249 3.44 12.92 0.93
CA SER A 249 3.92 12.58 2.27
C SER A 249 5.43 12.38 2.27
N VAL A 250 6.02 12.44 3.47
CA VAL A 250 7.43 12.07 3.72
C VAL A 250 7.42 11.03 4.81
N GLU A 251 7.82 9.81 4.48
CA GLU A 251 7.81 8.68 5.41
C GLU A 251 9.21 8.10 5.56
N THR A 252 9.48 7.48 6.70
CA THR A 252 10.73 6.73 6.89
C THR A 252 10.47 5.28 6.54
N TYR A 253 11.24 4.74 5.59
CA TYR A 253 11.20 3.34 5.19
C TYR A 253 12.62 2.78 5.12
N GLU A 254 12.87 1.66 5.81
CA GLU A 254 14.22 1.06 5.96
C GLU A 254 15.30 2.08 6.41
N ASN A 255 14.95 2.91 7.40
CA ASN A 255 15.81 3.99 7.92
C ASN A 255 16.21 5.06 6.89
N LYS A 256 15.46 5.19 5.79
CA LYS A 256 15.66 6.23 4.77
C LYS A 256 14.38 7.05 4.58
N GLN A 257 14.54 8.35 4.37
CA GLN A 257 13.42 9.21 4.01
C GLN A 257 12.97 8.88 2.58
N HIS A 258 11.67 8.65 2.45
CA HIS A 258 10.98 8.43 1.19
C HIS A 258 9.96 9.54 0.98
N TYR A 259 10.08 10.22 -0.15
CA TYR A 259 9.22 11.31 -0.56
C TYR A 259 8.22 10.76 -1.57
N MET A 260 6.93 10.74 -1.20
CA MET A 260 5.87 10.25 -2.07
C MET A 260 5.22 11.41 -2.80
N TYR A 261 4.97 11.27 -4.09
CA TYR A 261 4.36 12.32 -4.90
C TYR A 261 3.13 11.81 -5.64
N ILE A 262 2.28 12.74 -6.05
CA ILE A 262 1.17 12.49 -6.97
C ILE A 262 1.37 13.35 -8.22
N LYS A 263 1.06 12.77 -9.40
CA LYS A 263 1.22 13.43 -10.70
C LYS A 263 0.32 14.66 -10.87
N ASN A 264 -0.86 14.70 -10.23
CA ASN A 264 -1.89 15.73 -10.42
C ASN A 264 -2.50 16.24 -9.09
N LYS A 265 -2.63 17.56 -8.92
CA LYS A 265 -3.25 18.21 -7.73
C LYS A 265 -4.74 17.94 -7.59
N GLU A 266 -5.44 17.76 -8.71
CA GLU A 266 -6.88 17.46 -8.67
C GLU A 266 -7.15 16.12 -8.00
N VAL A 267 -6.26 15.14 -8.21
CA VAL A 267 -6.28 13.83 -7.54
C VAL A 267 -6.09 13.98 -6.02
N LEU A 268 -5.24 14.90 -5.57
CA LEU A 268 -5.08 15.17 -4.13
C LEU A 268 -6.40 15.63 -3.50
N ASN A 269 -7.19 16.44 -4.23
CA ASN A 269 -8.51 16.86 -3.76
C ASN A 269 -9.53 15.71 -3.74
N LEU A 270 -9.39 14.73 -4.63
CA LEU A 270 -10.24 13.54 -4.64
C LEU A 270 -9.97 12.65 -3.42
N LEU A 271 -8.70 12.48 -3.06
CA LEU A 271 -8.28 11.70 -1.90
C LEU A 271 -8.40 12.44 -0.56
N LYS A 272 -8.97 13.65 -0.52
CA LYS A 272 -9.08 14.47 0.71
C LYS A 272 -9.80 13.77 1.87
N ASN A 273 -10.61 12.77 1.56
CA ASN A 273 -11.36 11.99 2.54
C ASN A 273 -10.48 10.97 3.28
N SER A 274 -9.26 10.70 2.79
CA SER A 274 -8.29 9.89 3.53
C SER A 274 -8.06 10.52 4.91
N HIS A 275 -7.96 9.69 5.93
CA HIS A 275 -7.71 10.13 7.28
C HIS A 275 -6.39 10.91 7.35
N PHE A 276 -5.38 10.49 6.59
CA PHE A 276 -4.10 11.17 6.47
C PHE A 276 -4.22 12.59 5.88
N LEU A 277 -5.00 12.77 4.82
CA LEU A 277 -5.14 14.05 4.13
C LEU A 277 -6.20 14.97 4.74
N ASN A 278 -7.16 14.42 5.49
CA ASN A 278 -8.26 15.18 6.05
C ASN A 278 -7.76 16.20 7.09
N SER A 279 -8.05 17.48 6.81
CA SER A 279 -7.69 18.61 7.67
C SER A 279 -8.23 18.53 9.10
N GLN A 280 -9.33 17.80 9.34
CA GLN A 280 -9.91 17.63 10.67
C GLN A 280 -9.12 16.65 11.56
N ASN A 281 -8.36 15.73 10.94
CA ASN A 281 -7.50 14.79 11.65
C ASN A 281 -6.06 15.33 11.83
N ARG A 282 -5.79 16.55 11.36
CA ARG A 282 -4.58 17.27 11.75
C ARG A 282 -4.70 17.58 13.24
N THR A 283 -3.91 16.89 14.06
CA THR A 283 -3.53 17.48 15.34
C THR A 283 -2.86 18.80 15.02
N THR A 284 -3.50 19.90 15.41
CA THR A 284 -3.07 21.27 15.15
C THR A 284 -1.67 21.49 15.75
N ILE A 285 -0.62 21.22 14.98
CA ILE A 285 0.71 21.70 15.26
C ILE A 285 0.90 22.90 14.35
N ALA A 286 0.93 24.07 14.99
CA ALA A 286 1.04 25.37 14.37
C ALA A 286 2.17 25.42 13.33
N ALA A 287 1.87 26.07 12.21
CA ALA A 287 2.87 26.46 11.23
C ALA A 287 3.98 27.28 11.91
N THR A 288 5.19 26.74 11.96
CA THR A 288 6.40 27.56 12.09
C THR A 288 7.10 27.56 10.75
N SER A 289 6.77 28.55 9.93
CA SER A 289 7.65 28.96 8.84
C SER A 289 8.90 29.59 9.45
N VAL A 290 10.03 28.91 9.37
CA VAL A 290 11.35 29.57 9.44
C VAL A 290 12.22 28.99 8.33
N VAL A 291 12.14 29.61 7.16
CA VAL A 291 13.30 29.69 6.26
C VAL A 291 13.78 31.12 6.37
N GLY A 292 14.95 31.30 6.99
CA GLY A 292 15.56 32.60 7.21
C GLY A 292 16.58 32.53 8.33
N SER A 293 17.83 32.25 7.97
CA SER A 293 19.05 32.68 8.65
C SER A 293 18.91 33.13 10.12
N ALA A 294 19.07 32.19 11.07
CA ALA A 294 19.31 32.52 12.47
C ALA A 294 20.75 32.18 12.87
N ILE A 295 21.74 32.66 12.09
CA ILE A 295 22.98 33.12 12.71
C ILE A 295 22.62 34.45 13.38
N GLY A 296 22.45 34.45 14.72
CA GLY A 296 22.44 35.70 15.49
C GLY A 296 21.26 36.01 16.42
N LEU A 297 20.63 35.02 17.06
CA LEU A 297 19.67 35.31 18.15
C LEU A 297 19.99 34.69 19.53
N SER A 298 21.18 34.12 19.72
CA SER A 298 21.65 33.71 21.06
C SER A 298 22.44 34.79 21.82
N SER A 299 22.77 35.92 21.18
CA SER A 299 23.58 36.98 21.83
C SER A 299 22.74 38.12 22.42
N ILE A 300 21.54 38.37 21.91
CA ILE A 300 20.69 39.48 22.37
C ILE A 300 20.11 39.22 23.77
N PHE A 301 19.72 37.98 24.07
CA PHE A 301 19.25 37.61 25.41
C PHE A 301 20.34 37.67 26.49
N TYR A 302 21.61 37.45 26.14
CA TYR A 302 22.73 37.63 27.07
C TYR A 302 22.95 39.11 27.41
N TYR A 303 22.81 40.02 26.43
CA TYR A 303 22.91 41.47 26.68
C TYR A 303 21.74 41.98 27.52
N PHE A 304 20.50 41.53 27.28
CA PHE A 304 19.36 41.93 28.12
C PHE A 304 19.40 41.30 29.52
N TYR A 305 19.96 40.10 29.69
CA TYR A 305 20.19 39.54 31.01
C TYR A 305 21.27 40.30 31.81
N LYS A 306 22.33 40.78 31.14
CA LYS A 306 23.46 41.46 31.80
C LYS A 306 23.17 42.93 32.16
N PHE A 307 22.23 43.59 31.47
CA PHE A 307 22.01 45.04 31.59
C PHE A 307 20.63 45.48 32.12
N THR A 308 19.79 44.56 32.63
CA THR A 308 18.49 44.91 33.23
C THR A 308 18.42 44.46 34.71
N PRO A 309 18.07 45.33 35.69
CA PRO A 309 18.21 45.03 37.12
C PRO A 309 17.04 44.19 37.70
N PHE A 310 16.57 43.18 36.98
CA PHE A 310 15.47 42.30 37.43
C PHE A 310 15.91 40.86 37.77
N GLY A 311 17.21 40.57 37.77
CA GLY A 311 17.75 39.24 38.06
C GLY A 311 17.86 38.85 39.55
N SER A 312 17.41 39.68 40.50
CA SER A 312 17.63 39.45 41.94
C SER A 312 16.41 39.04 42.75
N THR A 313 15.23 38.86 42.13
CA THR A 313 13.96 38.80 42.89
C THR A 313 13.25 37.44 42.94
N LEU A 314 13.84 36.35 42.43
CA LEU A 314 13.19 35.01 42.47
C LEU A 314 13.98 33.94 43.24
N ARG A 315 14.80 34.34 44.21
CA ARG A 315 15.41 33.41 45.16
C ARG A 315 15.02 33.76 46.59
N LYS A 316 13.87 33.23 47.06
CA LYS A 316 13.61 32.88 48.47
C LYS A 316 12.22 32.24 48.65
N GLY A 317 12.19 31.02 49.20
CA GLY A 317 10.99 30.37 49.73
C GLY A 317 11.25 28.90 50.08
N LYS A 318 11.53 28.60 51.35
CA LYS A 318 11.80 27.27 51.93
C LYS A 318 10.52 26.64 52.50
N GLY A 319 10.40 25.31 52.40
CA GLY A 319 9.56 24.41 53.23
C GLY A 319 8.19 24.02 52.62
N LYS A 320 7.68 22.79 52.71
CA LYS A 320 7.89 21.66 53.65
C LYS A 320 7.55 20.31 52.98
N ASN A 321 8.10 19.25 53.57
CA ASN A 321 7.92 17.82 53.31
C ASN A 321 6.48 17.31 53.44
N ILE A 322 6.10 16.33 52.60
CA ILE A 322 5.30 15.11 52.85
C ILE A 322 5.67 14.16 51.68
N GLY A 323 6.02 12.88 51.76
CA GLY A 323 6.17 11.85 52.78
C GLY A 323 6.32 10.54 52.00
N ASN A 324 7.39 9.77 52.24
CA ASN A 324 7.63 8.48 51.59
C ASN A 324 6.56 7.45 51.99
N ILE A 325 6.10 6.65 51.04
CA ILE A 325 5.65 5.28 51.27
C ILE A 325 6.32 4.42 50.19
N ASP A 326 7.29 3.62 50.63
CA ASP A 326 7.73 2.40 49.94
C ASP A 326 6.60 1.37 50.03
N GLU A 327 6.26 0.71 48.94
CA GLU A 327 5.86 -0.70 49.01
C GLU A 327 6.19 -1.43 47.71
N GLU A 328 6.63 -2.66 47.91
CA GLU A 328 7.42 -3.52 47.06
C GLU A 328 6.56 -4.34 46.06
N ALA A 329 7.26 -5.01 45.16
CA ALA A 329 6.77 -5.75 44.01
C ALA A 329 5.70 -6.82 44.28
N HIS A 330 4.72 -6.91 43.36
CA HIS A 330 4.06 -8.16 43.04
C HIS A 330 4.04 -8.39 41.53
N ASN A 331 4.86 -9.36 41.11
CA ASN A 331 4.66 -10.12 39.88
C ASN A 331 3.35 -10.91 40.01
N SER A 332 2.43 -10.74 39.07
CA SER A 332 1.51 -11.82 38.69
C SER A 332 1.38 -11.85 37.17
N LEU A 333 1.99 -12.89 36.61
CA LEU A 333 1.71 -13.42 35.29
C LEU A 333 0.24 -13.81 35.21
N LEU A 334 -0.55 -13.11 34.42
CA LEU A 334 -1.80 -13.64 33.86
C LEU A 334 -1.88 -13.25 32.38
N TYR A 335 -1.43 -14.19 31.55
CA TYR A 335 -1.69 -14.27 30.13
C TYR A 335 -3.20 -14.44 29.94
N THR A 336 -3.85 -13.48 29.29
CA THR A 336 -5.17 -13.67 28.68
C THR A 336 -5.10 -13.10 27.28
N SER A 337 -5.26 -14.00 26.30
CA SER A 337 -5.32 -13.72 24.88
C SER A 337 -6.74 -13.28 24.55
N ASP A 338 -6.97 -11.97 24.53
CA ASP A 338 -8.21 -11.42 23.98
C ASP A 338 -7.89 -10.63 22.71
N THR A 339 -8.18 -11.27 21.57
CA THR A 339 -8.28 -10.63 20.26
C THR A 339 -9.50 -9.71 20.26
N GLU A 340 -9.36 -8.51 20.83
CA GLU A 340 -10.34 -7.44 20.67
C GLU A 340 -10.15 -6.74 19.33
N LYS A 341 -11.18 -6.85 18.49
CA LYS A 341 -11.43 -5.96 17.36
C LYS A 341 -11.49 -4.53 17.89
N THR A 342 -10.41 -3.76 17.74
CA THR A 342 -10.43 -2.32 17.98
C THR A 342 -11.00 -1.62 16.75
N PRO A 343 -12.13 -0.89 16.87
CA PRO A 343 -12.58 0.03 15.83
C PRO A 343 -11.51 1.11 15.62
N PHE A 344 -11.44 1.67 14.42
CA PHE A 344 -10.43 2.63 13.94
C PHE A 344 -10.28 3.95 14.73
N GLU A 345 -11.00 4.16 15.84
CA GLU A 345 -10.89 5.39 16.63
C GLU A 345 -9.73 5.30 17.63
N ASN A 346 -8.75 6.21 17.49
CA ASN A 346 -7.62 6.49 18.40
C ASN A 346 -6.27 5.81 18.13
N ARG A 347 -5.79 5.82 16.88
CA ARG A 347 -4.36 5.63 16.61
C ARG A 347 -3.66 7.00 16.57
N LYS A 348 -2.66 7.22 17.43
CA LYS A 348 -1.83 8.43 17.42
C LYS A 348 -0.87 8.38 16.24
N TYR A 349 -1.07 9.27 15.27
CA TYR A 349 -0.14 9.48 14.16
C TYR A 349 0.72 10.71 14.44
N ASN A 350 2.04 10.57 14.35
CA ASN A 350 2.97 11.71 14.34
C ASN A 350 3.37 11.95 12.88
N VAL A 351 2.78 12.97 12.25
CA VAL A 351 3.11 13.35 10.87
C VAL A 351 3.82 14.69 10.89
N ALA A 352 5.03 14.76 10.31
CA ALA A 352 5.74 16.02 10.10
C ALA A 352 5.31 16.61 8.76
N TYR A 353 4.51 17.68 8.79
CA TYR A 353 4.08 18.39 7.59
C TYR A 353 5.00 19.57 7.28
N HIS A 354 5.50 19.63 6.05
CA HIS A 354 6.11 20.84 5.48
C HIS A 354 5.16 21.43 4.44
N THR A 355 4.55 22.58 4.77
CA THR A 355 3.80 23.39 3.80
C THR A 355 4.73 24.45 3.22
N PHE A 356 4.69 24.65 1.90
CA PHE A 356 5.44 25.71 1.23
C PHE A 356 4.48 26.67 0.54
N SER A 357 4.74 27.97 0.73
CA SER A 357 4.17 29.08 -0.01
C SER A 357 4.87 29.17 -1.36
N ASP A 358 4.11 29.25 -2.44
CA ASP A 358 4.62 29.72 -3.73
C ASP A 358 4.92 31.22 -3.58
N ASN A 359 6.15 31.64 -3.87
CA ASN A 359 6.51 33.06 -4.06
C ASN A 359 6.89 33.27 -5.51
#